data_AF-A0A3N5ZZS9-F1
#
_entry.id   AF-A0A3N5ZZS9-F1
#
_cell.length_a   1.000
_cell.length_b   1.000
_cell.length_c   1.000
_cell.angle_alpha   90.00
_cell.angle_beta   90.00
_cell.angle_gamma   90.00
#
_symmetry.space_group_name_H-M   'P 1'
#
loop_
_entity.id
_entity.type
_entity.pdbx_description
1 polymer ?
#
loop_
_entity_poly.entity_id
_entity_poly.type
_entity_poly.pdbx_seq_one_letter_code
_entity_poly.pdbx_strand_id
1 'polypeptide(L)'
;MIRDWFPVNDGLAVAARLSPRALTRRQATALELVLLILCGAAAATATALIRLRLGIPGHAIVLSVIPMVVGLALAPRRLAGFIMGASALATAASLSMSGTARFGSGAITSLCLVGPILDLALARARTGWRLYLGIVSAGIGANLVALGSRAAAKLLGLDLGGNVRPFDSWWAQATITYTLCGAIAGLIAAVCCFRWREQRSKQEAAGQ
;
A
#
# COMPACT_ATOMS: atom_id res chain seq x y z
N MET A 1 12.64 -13.37 -21.79
CA MET A 1 13.42 -12.18 -21.39
C MET A 1 12.89 -11.40 -20.19
N ILE A 2 11.62 -11.51 -19.78
CA ILE A 2 11.06 -10.78 -18.59
C ILE A 2 11.62 -11.30 -17.23
N ARG A 3 12.33 -12.44 -17.24
CA ARG A 3 12.65 -13.26 -16.07
C ARG A 3 13.62 -12.60 -15.07
N ASP A 4 14.49 -11.70 -15.54
CA ASP A 4 15.53 -11.08 -14.70
C ASP A 4 15.10 -9.75 -14.07
N TRP A 5 13.94 -9.22 -14.47
CA TRP A 5 13.45 -7.92 -14.01
C TRP A 5 12.65 -8.02 -12.69
N PHE A 6 12.19 -9.22 -12.32
CA PHE A 6 11.34 -9.49 -11.15
C PHE A 6 11.93 -10.56 -10.20
N PRO A 7 13.07 -10.28 -9.54
CA PRO A 7 13.62 -11.19 -8.54
C PRO A 7 12.67 -11.33 -7.34
N VAL A 8 12.63 -12.53 -6.78
CA VAL A 8 11.91 -12.83 -5.52
C VAL A 8 12.55 -12.04 -4.38
N ASN A 9 11.73 -11.51 -3.47
CA ASN A 9 12.20 -10.94 -2.22
C ASN A 9 12.16 -12.01 -1.12
N ASP A 10 13.29 -12.69 -0.92
CA ASP A 10 13.41 -13.83 0.02
C ASP A 10 12.98 -13.48 1.44
N GLY A 11 13.17 -12.23 1.87
CA GLY A 11 12.74 -11.78 3.19
C GLY A 11 11.22 -11.78 3.37
N LEU A 12 10.52 -11.22 2.38
CA LEU A 12 9.05 -11.20 2.37
C LEU A 12 8.48 -12.61 2.23
N ALA A 13 9.08 -13.45 1.38
CA ALA A 13 8.65 -14.83 1.20
C ALA A 13 8.74 -15.67 2.48
N VAL A 14 9.79 -15.45 3.30
CA VAL A 14 9.97 -16.15 4.59
C VAL A 14 9.03 -15.64 5.67
N ALA A 15 8.67 -14.35 5.63
CA ALA A 15 7.83 -13.71 6.64
C ALA A 15 6.32 -13.76 6.34
N ALA A 16 5.92 -13.95 5.09
CA ALA A 16 4.52 -13.95 4.68
C ALA A 16 3.73 -15.10 5.32
N ARG A 17 2.58 -14.79 5.92
CA ARG A 17 1.62 -15.78 6.45
C ARG A 17 0.94 -16.57 5.34
N LEU A 18 0.74 -15.91 4.19
CA LEU A 18 -0.07 -16.38 3.08
C LEU A 18 0.77 -16.97 1.94
N SER A 19 2.08 -17.17 2.13
CA SER A 19 2.97 -17.55 1.04
C SER A 19 2.57 -18.90 0.44
N PRO A 20 2.14 -18.96 -0.83
CA PRO A 20 1.89 -20.22 -1.50
C PRO A 20 3.26 -20.83 -1.81
N ARG A 21 3.75 -21.68 -0.91
CA ARG A 21 5.03 -22.43 -1.05
C ARG A 21 5.15 -23.29 -2.32
N ALA A 22 4.17 -23.29 -3.22
CA ALA A 22 3.94 -24.34 -4.20
C ALA A 22 3.94 -23.91 -5.70
N LEU A 23 4.22 -22.65 -6.05
CA LEU A 23 4.29 -22.24 -7.46
C LEU A 23 5.71 -22.39 -8.02
N THR A 24 6.03 -23.64 -8.35
CA THR A 24 7.32 -24.13 -8.85
C THR A 24 7.69 -23.50 -10.22
N ARG A 25 8.69 -22.60 -10.18
CA ARG A 25 9.71 -22.18 -11.18
C ARG A 25 9.40 -21.95 -12.69
N ARG A 26 8.24 -22.29 -13.27
CA ARG A 26 8.03 -22.11 -14.74
C ARG A 26 6.73 -21.39 -15.15
N GLN A 27 5.67 -21.46 -14.35
CA GLN A 27 4.37 -20.79 -14.63
C GLN A 27 3.98 -19.73 -13.59
N ALA A 28 4.77 -19.58 -12.51
CA ALA A 28 4.46 -18.72 -11.37
C ALA A 28 4.40 -17.22 -11.73
N THR A 29 5.22 -16.75 -12.68
CA THR A 29 5.36 -15.30 -12.94
C THR A 29 4.09 -14.67 -13.52
N ALA A 30 3.37 -15.37 -14.39
CA ALA A 30 2.13 -14.84 -14.99
C ALA A 30 1.00 -14.79 -13.97
N LEU A 31 0.84 -15.85 -13.17
CA LEU A 31 -0.17 -15.91 -12.11
C LEU A 31 0.10 -14.87 -11.01
N GLU A 32 1.36 -14.71 -10.59
CA GLU A 32 1.78 -13.65 -9.66
C GLU A 32 1.47 -12.26 -10.22
N LEU A 33 1.75 -12.02 -11.52
CA LEU A 33 1.42 -10.75 -12.17
C LEU A 33 -0.09 -10.49 -12.15
N VAL A 34 -0.89 -11.49 -12.50
CA VAL A 34 -2.36 -11.41 -12.46
C VAL A 34 -2.83 -11.14 -11.03
N LEU A 35 -2.29 -11.83 -10.02
CA LEU A 35 -2.61 -11.59 -8.61
C LEU A 35 -2.28 -10.16 -8.18
N LEU A 36 -1.12 -9.63 -8.55
CA LEU A 36 -0.74 -8.25 -8.25
C LEU A 36 -1.68 -7.25 -8.94
N ILE A 37 -2.00 -7.47 -10.21
CA ILE A 37 -2.96 -6.62 -10.94
C ILE A 37 -4.32 -6.65 -10.26
N LEU A 38 -4.80 -7.83 -9.85
CA LEU A 38 -6.07 -7.98 -9.13
C LEU A 38 -6.03 -7.30 -7.76
N CYS A 39 -4.92 -7.36 -7.03
CA CYS A 39 -4.76 -6.67 -5.75
C CYS A 39 -4.77 -5.14 -5.92
N GLY A 40 -4.14 -4.61 -6.96
CA GLY A 40 -4.21 -3.19 -7.32
C GLY A 40 -5.63 -2.76 -7.72
N ALA A 41 -6.29 -3.55 -8.57
CA ALA A 41 -7.69 -3.32 -8.95
C ALA A 41 -8.63 -3.38 -7.73
N ALA A 42 -8.42 -4.33 -6.82
CA ALA A 42 -9.17 -4.45 -5.57
C ALA A 42 -8.96 -3.24 -4.65
N ALA A 43 -7.75 -2.71 -4.56
CA ALA A 43 -7.48 -1.45 -3.83
C ALA A 43 -8.27 -0.28 -4.43
N ALA A 44 -8.32 -0.17 -5.75
CA ALA A 44 -9.05 0.88 -6.45
C ALA A 44 -10.57 0.76 -6.24
N THR A 45 -11.12 -0.43 -6.43
CA THR A 45 -12.56 -0.69 -6.26
C THR A 45 -13.00 -0.55 -4.82
N ALA A 46 -12.22 -1.04 -3.85
CA ALA A 46 -12.48 -0.84 -2.43
C ALA A 46 -12.51 0.66 -2.10
N THR A 47 -11.51 1.42 -2.54
CA THR A 47 -11.46 2.88 -2.31
C THR A 47 -12.61 3.63 -2.99
N ALA A 48 -13.09 3.14 -4.14
CA ALA A 48 -14.18 3.73 -4.89
C ALA A 48 -15.56 3.49 -4.28
N LEU A 49 -15.83 2.23 -3.91
CA LEU A 49 -17.17 1.75 -3.57
C LEU A 49 -17.41 1.75 -2.06
N ILE A 50 -16.38 1.51 -1.26
CA ILE A 50 -16.50 1.44 0.20
C ILE A 50 -16.31 2.84 0.78
N ARG A 51 -17.43 3.48 1.14
CA ARG A 51 -17.40 4.72 1.91
C ARG A 51 -17.36 4.41 3.39
N LEU A 52 -16.16 4.36 3.95
CA LEU A 52 -15.95 4.39 5.39
C LEU A 52 -16.52 5.71 5.93
N ARG A 53 -17.73 5.69 6.46
CA ARG A 53 -18.40 6.87 7.06
C ARG A 53 -17.78 7.29 8.40
N LEU A 54 -16.46 7.18 8.53
CA LEU A 54 -15.70 7.49 9.75
C LEU A 54 -15.62 9.00 10.03
N GLY A 55 -15.87 9.86 9.03
CA GLY A 55 -15.81 11.32 9.21
C GLY A 55 -14.40 11.89 9.45
N ILE A 56 -13.37 11.05 9.41
CA ILE A 56 -11.97 11.39 9.73
C ILE A 56 -11.16 11.62 8.43
N PRO A 57 -10.38 12.70 8.27
CA PRO A 57 -9.54 12.88 7.09
C PRO A 57 -8.47 11.79 6.98
N GLY A 58 -8.26 11.22 5.78
CA GLY A 58 -7.16 10.27 5.52
C GLY A 58 -7.46 8.80 5.84
N HIS A 59 -8.69 8.44 6.19
CA HIS A 59 -9.06 7.04 6.48
C HIS A 59 -9.10 6.12 5.25
N ALA A 60 -9.25 6.69 4.04
CA ALA A 60 -9.38 5.91 2.80
C ALA A 60 -8.13 5.06 2.51
N ILE A 61 -6.97 5.43 3.06
CA ILE A 61 -5.72 4.67 2.90
C ILE A 61 -5.82 3.23 3.42
N VAL A 62 -6.70 2.95 4.39
CA VAL A 62 -6.91 1.60 4.92
C VAL A 62 -7.38 0.66 3.80
N LEU A 63 -8.24 1.16 2.90
CA LEU A 63 -8.82 0.38 1.80
C LEU A 63 -7.83 0.14 0.67
N SER A 64 -6.79 0.96 0.53
CA SER A 64 -5.75 0.78 -0.49
C SER A 64 -4.56 -0.03 0.02
N VAL A 65 -4.09 0.23 1.24
CA VAL A 65 -2.92 -0.43 1.83
C VAL A 65 -3.18 -1.92 2.07
N ILE A 66 -4.36 -2.30 2.59
CA ILE A 66 -4.63 -3.70 2.93
C ILE A 66 -4.53 -4.61 1.69
N PRO A 67 -5.23 -4.37 0.56
CA PRO A 67 -5.12 -5.23 -0.62
C PRO A 67 -3.72 -5.25 -1.21
N MET A 68 -2.99 -4.12 -1.18
CA MET A 68 -1.62 -4.07 -1.72
C MET A 68 -0.64 -4.88 -0.85
N VAL A 69 -0.75 -4.81 0.47
CA VAL A 69 0.10 -5.59 1.37
C VAL A 69 -0.25 -7.09 1.30
N VAL A 70 -1.52 -7.43 1.11
CA VAL A 70 -1.94 -8.81 0.80
C VAL A 70 -1.30 -9.30 -0.49
N GLY A 71 -1.31 -8.47 -1.55
CA GLY A 71 -0.64 -8.78 -2.82
C GLY A 71 0.86 -9.05 -2.65
N LEU A 72 1.56 -8.25 -1.85
CA LEU A 72 2.98 -8.48 -1.51
C LEU A 72 3.21 -9.77 -0.73
N ALA A 73 2.27 -10.16 0.14
CA ALA A 73 2.39 -11.41 0.91
C ALA A 73 2.12 -12.65 0.05
N LEU A 74 1.23 -12.54 -0.94
CA LEU A 74 0.91 -13.62 -1.88
C LEU A 74 1.97 -13.78 -2.98
N ALA A 75 2.49 -12.65 -3.49
CA ALA A 75 3.48 -12.59 -4.56
C ALA A 75 4.68 -11.71 -4.16
N PRO A 76 5.62 -12.22 -3.34
CA PRO A 76 6.74 -11.46 -2.77
C PRO A 76 7.83 -11.19 -3.81
N ARG A 77 7.57 -10.24 -4.73
CA ARG A 77 8.48 -9.82 -5.80
C ARG A 77 9.00 -8.40 -5.56
N ARG A 78 10.21 -8.11 -6.04
CA ARG A 78 10.67 -6.72 -6.13
C ARG A 78 9.82 -5.98 -7.17
N LEU A 79 9.51 -4.71 -6.94
CA LEU A 79 8.67 -3.88 -7.82
C LEU A 79 7.20 -4.34 -7.91
N ALA A 80 6.77 -5.25 -7.03
CA ALA A 80 5.37 -5.68 -6.97
C ALA A 80 4.46 -4.49 -6.61
N GLY A 81 4.93 -3.60 -5.75
CA GLY A 81 4.24 -2.35 -5.42
C GLY A 81 3.97 -1.49 -6.64
N PHE A 82 4.95 -1.30 -7.52
CA PHE A 82 4.78 -0.55 -8.78
C PHE A 82 3.68 -1.14 -9.68
N ILE A 83 3.64 -2.47 -9.86
CA ILE A 83 2.59 -3.11 -10.67
C ILE A 83 1.21 -2.88 -10.05
N MET A 84 1.09 -3.06 -8.73
CA MET A 84 -0.17 -2.83 -8.02
C MET A 84 -0.60 -1.37 -8.10
N GLY A 85 0.33 -0.42 -7.96
CA GLY A 85 0.03 1.01 -8.09
C GLY A 85 -0.41 1.39 -9.51
N ALA A 86 0.26 0.88 -10.53
CA ALA A 86 -0.10 1.11 -11.92
C ALA A 86 -1.48 0.53 -12.29
N SER A 87 -1.75 -0.71 -11.88
CA SER A 87 -3.05 -1.35 -12.10
C SER A 87 -4.18 -0.69 -11.30
N ALA A 88 -3.89 -0.23 -10.07
CA ALA A 88 -4.86 0.52 -9.27
C ALA A 88 -5.19 1.88 -9.92
N LEU A 89 -4.18 2.59 -10.44
CA LEU A 89 -4.39 3.84 -11.18
C LEU A 89 -5.20 3.63 -12.46
N ALA A 90 -4.86 2.60 -13.25
CA ALA A 90 -5.61 2.25 -14.44
C ALA A 90 -7.08 1.94 -14.12
N THR A 91 -7.33 1.17 -13.05
CA THR A 91 -8.69 0.83 -12.59
C THR A 91 -9.44 2.07 -12.11
N ALA A 92 -8.79 2.95 -11.35
CA ALA A 92 -9.39 4.20 -10.90
C ALA A 92 -9.73 5.14 -12.07
N ALA A 93 -8.86 5.21 -13.08
CA ALA A 93 -9.12 5.96 -14.31
C ALA A 93 -10.34 5.41 -15.06
N SER A 94 -10.41 4.08 -15.25
CA SER A 94 -11.57 3.44 -15.89
C SER A 94 -12.88 3.70 -15.15
N LEU A 95 -12.89 3.57 -13.82
CA LEU A 95 -14.07 3.84 -12.98
C LEU A 95 -14.49 5.32 -12.99
N SER A 96 -13.53 6.23 -13.17
CA SER A 96 -13.81 7.67 -13.29
C SER A 96 -14.40 8.01 -14.66
N MET A 97 -13.84 7.43 -15.72
CA MET A 97 -14.30 7.63 -17.10
C MET A 97 -15.70 7.06 -17.33
N SER A 98 -16.04 5.95 -16.69
CA SER A 98 -17.39 5.36 -16.74
C SER A 98 -18.42 6.10 -15.86
N GLY A 99 -18.01 7.14 -15.12
CA GLY A 99 -18.87 7.87 -14.18
C GLY A 99 -19.26 7.08 -12.93
N THR A 100 -18.70 5.88 -12.73
CA THR A 100 -19.05 4.98 -11.62
C THR A 100 -18.48 5.46 -10.29
N ALA A 101 -17.33 6.15 -10.31
CA ALA A 101 -16.70 6.68 -9.11
C ALA A 101 -16.11 8.07 -9.33
N ARG A 102 -16.03 8.86 -8.25
CA ARG A 102 -15.29 10.12 -8.21
C ARG A 102 -14.25 10.03 -7.11
N PHE A 103 -12.98 10.07 -7.49
CA PHE A 103 -11.87 10.04 -6.55
C PHE A 103 -11.42 11.47 -6.25
N GLY A 104 -11.14 11.75 -4.97
CA GLY A 104 -10.44 12.99 -4.60
C GLY A 104 -8.95 12.92 -4.97
N SER A 105 -8.30 14.07 -5.12
CA SER A 105 -6.86 14.16 -5.43
C SER A 105 -6.01 13.31 -4.47
N GLY A 106 -6.26 13.42 -3.17
CA GLY A 106 -5.58 12.62 -2.15
C GLY A 106 -5.77 11.10 -2.31
N ALA A 107 -6.95 10.65 -2.75
CA ALA A 107 -7.22 9.24 -2.97
C ALA A 107 -6.44 8.70 -4.17
N ILE A 108 -6.43 9.42 -5.30
CA ILE A 108 -5.66 9.03 -6.50
C ILE A 108 -4.16 8.99 -6.19
N THR A 109 -3.64 10.03 -5.51
CA THR A 109 -2.23 10.10 -5.13
C THR A 109 -1.84 8.93 -4.22
N SER A 110 -2.64 8.65 -3.19
CA SER A 110 -2.40 7.51 -2.29
C SER A 110 -2.43 6.19 -3.08
N LEU A 111 -3.45 5.98 -3.90
CA LEU A 111 -3.64 4.76 -4.66
C LEU A 111 -2.48 4.47 -5.64
N CYS A 112 -1.92 5.52 -6.24
CA CYS A 112 -0.76 5.39 -7.13
C CYS A 112 0.54 5.12 -6.34
N LEU A 113 0.73 5.79 -5.20
CA LEU A 113 2.02 5.83 -4.52
C LEU A 113 2.20 4.84 -3.36
N VAL A 114 1.12 4.27 -2.79
CA VAL A 114 1.24 3.25 -1.74
C VAL A 114 2.16 2.10 -2.18
N GLY A 115 1.96 1.58 -3.39
CA GLY A 115 2.78 0.51 -3.95
C GLY A 115 4.27 0.86 -4.09
N PRO A 116 4.64 1.91 -4.85
CA PRO A 116 6.02 2.37 -4.96
C PRO A 116 6.70 2.69 -3.61
N ILE A 117 5.96 3.29 -2.67
CA ILE A 117 6.49 3.60 -1.33
C ILE A 117 6.72 2.30 -0.54
N LEU A 118 5.84 1.30 -0.66
CA LEU A 118 6.07 -0.03 -0.08
C LEU A 118 7.32 -0.68 -0.68
N ASP A 119 7.52 -0.64 -1.99
CA ASP A 119 8.72 -1.18 -2.63
C ASP A 119 10.00 -0.51 -2.11
N LEU A 120 9.98 0.82 -1.94
CA LEU A 120 11.11 1.58 -1.41
C LEU A 120 11.38 1.26 0.07
N ALA A 121 10.32 1.26 0.90
CA ALA A 121 10.44 0.99 2.33
C ALA A 121 10.92 -0.45 2.60
N LEU A 122 10.49 -1.39 1.77
CA LEU A 122 10.84 -2.82 1.88
C LEU A 122 12.11 -3.20 1.11
N ALA A 123 12.73 -2.28 0.38
CA ALA A 123 14.00 -2.54 -0.32
C ALA A 123 15.11 -2.98 0.65
N ARG A 124 15.13 -2.43 1.87
CA ARG A 124 16.08 -2.75 2.95
C ARG A 124 15.47 -3.55 4.10
N ALA A 125 14.15 -3.48 4.30
CA ALA A 125 13.43 -4.15 5.39
C ALA A 125 12.96 -5.55 4.97
N ARG A 126 13.82 -6.55 5.13
CA ARG A 126 13.56 -7.91 4.64
C ARG A 126 12.77 -8.81 5.61
N THR A 127 12.95 -8.73 6.93
CA THR A 127 12.26 -9.60 7.90
C THR A 127 12.09 -8.94 9.28
N GLY A 128 11.33 -9.58 10.18
CA GLY A 128 11.22 -9.19 11.60
C GLY A 128 10.59 -7.82 11.84
N TRP A 129 11.03 -7.13 12.88
CA TRP A 129 10.51 -5.79 13.24
C TRP A 129 10.73 -4.74 12.16
N ARG A 130 11.81 -4.87 11.37
CA ARG A 130 12.12 -3.95 10.26
C ARG A 130 11.05 -4.00 9.18
N LEU A 131 10.50 -5.19 8.90
CA LEU A 131 9.39 -5.36 7.96
C LEU A 131 8.14 -4.61 8.44
N TYR A 132 7.80 -4.75 9.73
CA TYR A 132 6.67 -4.06 10.33
C TYR A 132 6.83 -2.54 10.25
N LEU A 133 8.00 -2.02 10.63
CA LEU A 133 8.29 -0.59 10.50
C LEU A 133 8.29 -0.12 9.06
N GLY A 134 8.80 -0.93 8.12
CA GLY A 134 8.76 -0.62 6.70
C GLY A 134 7.32 -0.42 6.22
N ILE A 135 6.42 -1.36 6.51
CA ILE A 135 5.00 -1.26 6.12
C ILE A 135 4.30 -0.08 6.81
N VAL A 136 4.56 0.13 8.11
CA VAL A 136 4.00 1.28 8.86
C VAL A 136 4.49 2.61 8.27
N SER A 137 5.80 2.73 8.01
CA SER A 137 6.39 3.93 7.39
C SER A 137 5.85 4.16 5.99
N ALA A 138 5.56 3.10 5.24
CA ALA A 138 4.97 3.21 3.91
C ALA A 138 3.53 3.72 3.97
N GLY A 139 2.73 3.22 4.93
CA GLY A 139 1.39 3.73 5.21
C GLY A 139 1.41 5.20 5.62
N ILE A 140 2.31 5.60 6.52
CA ILE A 140 2.49 7.02 6.91
C ILE A 140 2.89 7.85 5.69
N GLY A 141 3.94 7.46 4.98
CA GLY A 141 4.49 8.19 3.84
C GLY A 141 3.44 8.39 2.74
N ALA A 142 2.73 7.34 2.35
CA ALA A 142 1.69 7.43 1.34
C ALA A 142 0.52 8.32 1.77
N ASN A 143 0.16 8.32 3.06
CA ASN A 143 -0.89 9.23 3.54
C ASN A 143 -0.41 10.68 3.61
N LEU A 144 0.84 10.94 4.01
CA LEU A 144 1.39 12.29 4.02
C LEU A 144 1.47 12.89 2.61
N VAL A 145 1.82 12.09 1.60
CA VAL A 145 1.79 12.56 0.21
C VAL A 145 0.35 12.84 -0.25
N ALA A 146 -0.62 12.03 0.19
CA ALA A 146 -2.05 12.29 -0.05
C ALA A 146 -2.58 13.54 0.67
N LEU A 147 -2.06 13.83 1.87
CA LEU A 147 -2.33 15.08 2.58
C LEU A 147 -1.79 16.27 1.80
N GLY A 148 -0.54 16.17 1.34
CA GLY A 148 0.11 17.20 0.52
C GLY A 148 -0.65 17.49 -0.78
N SER A 149 -1.07 16.45 -1.51
CA SER A 149 -1.85 16.64 -2.75
C SER A 149 -3.23 17.25 -2.50
N ARG A 150 -3.86 16.90 -1.37
CA ARG A 150 -5.12 17.53 -0.97
C ARG A 150 -4.95 18.97 -0.50
N ALA A 151 -3.89 19.28 0.24
CA ALA A 151 -3.57 20.64 0.66
C ALA A 151 -3.26 21.52 -0.56
N ALA A 152 -2.49 21.02 -1.53
CA ALA A 152 -2.22 21.70 -2.79
C ALA A 152 -3.51 21.97 -3.58
N ALA A 153 -4.39 20.96 -3.73
CA ALA A 153 -5.68 21.14 -4.39
C ALA A 153 -6.54 22.22 -3.70
N LYS A 154 -6.53 22.26 -2.36
CA LYS A 154 -7.28 23.24 -1.57
C LYS A 154 -6.72 24.66 -1.69
N LEU A 155 -5.38 24.81 -1.70
CA LEU A 155 -4.71 26.10 -1.90
C LEU A 155 -4.92 26.65 -3.32
N LEU A 156 -5.01 25.77 -4.32
CA LEU A 156 -5.25 26.14 -5.71
C LEU A 156 -6.74 26.35 -6.05
N GLY A 157 -7.65 26.18 -5.08
CA GLY A 157 -9.09 26.29 -5.31
C GLY A 157 -9.69 25.18 -6.19
N LEU A 158 -8.95 24.08 -6.39
CA LEU A 158 -9.34 22.92 -7.20
C LEU A 158 -10.14 21.88 -6.39
N ASP A 159 -10.52 22.21 -5.16
CA ASP A 159 -11.22 21.28 -4.25
C ASP A 159 -12.69 21.14 -4.70
N LEU A 160 -12.94 20.21 -5.61
CA LEU A 160 -14.26 19.84 -6.14
C LEU A 160 -15.16 19.12 -5.09
N GLY A 161 -14.70 18.98 -3.84
CA GLY A 161 -15.40 18.31 -2.75
C GLY A 161 -16.10 19.28 -1.81
N GLY A 162 -17.43 19.34 -1.88
CA GLY A 162 -18.31 20.32 -1.22
C GLY A 162 -18.37 20.35 0.32
N ASN A 163 -17.31 19.99 1.06
CA ASN A 163 -17.20 20.22 2.50
C ASN A 163 -16.03 21.17 2.77
N VAL A 164 -16.29 22.46 2.55
CA VAL A 164 -15.32 23.55 2.75
C VAL A 164 -15.18 23.85 4.24
N ARG A 165 -14.53 22.95 4.99
CA ARG A 165 -13.96 23.34 6.28
C ARG A 165 -12.84 24.36 6.02
N PRO A 166 -12.70 25.43 6.82
CA PRO A 166 -11.57 26.37 6.72
C PRO A 166 -10.23 25.63 6.66
N PHE A 167 -9.24 26.17 5.93
CA PHE A 167 -7.93 25.52 5.77
C PHE A 167 -7.27 25.27 7.13
N ASP A 168 -7.28 26.28 8.02
CA ASP A 168 -6.59 26.23 9.31
C ASP A 168 -7.14 25.14 10.25
N SER A 169 -8.47 25.07 10.38
CA SER A 169 -9.12 24.06 11.22
C SER A 169 -9.00 22.65 10.63
N TRP A 170 -8.96 22.53 9.30
CA TRP A 170 -8.73 21.26 8.63
C TRP A 170 -7.27 20.81 8.73
N TRP A 171 -6.29 21.71 8.60
CA TRP A 171 -4.87 21.38 8.51
C TRP A 171 -4.35 20.71 9.78
N ALA A 172 -4.62 21.30 10.95
CA ALA A 172 -4.19 20.72 12.22
C ALA A 172 -4.78 19.32 12.45
N GLN A 173 -6.09 19.16 12.19
CA GLN A 173 -6.74 17.85 12.28
C GLN A 173 -6.17 16.85 11.26
N ALA A 174 -5.99 17.28 10.01
CA ALA A 174 -5.57 16.43 8.90
C ALA A 174 -4.14 15.91 9.07
N THR A 175 -3.19 16.73 9.54
CA THR A 175 -1.81 16.26 9.79
C THR A 175 -1.78 15.12 10.81
N ILE A 176 -2.57 15.22 11.87
CA ILE A 176 -2.66 14.18 12.90
C ILE A 176 -3.37 12.95 12.34
N THR A 177 -4.55 13.12 11.75
CA THR A 177 -5.37 11.97 11.33
C THR A 177 -4.77 11.23 10.15
N TYR A 178 -4.16 11.92 9.19
CA TYR A 178 -3.46 11.24 8.08
C TYR A 178 -2.27 10.43 8.60
N THR A 179 -1.48 10.96 9.54
CA THR A 179 -0.35 10.22 10.12
C THR A 179 -0.85 8.98 10.87
N LEU A 180 -1.84 9.13 11.76
CA LEU A 180 -2.39 8.02 12.54
C LEU A 180 -3.08 6.98 11.65
N CYS A 181 -3.92 7.40 10.71
CA CYS A 181 -4.58 6.47 9.78
C CYS A 181 -3.57 5.71 8.93
N GLY A 182 -2.51 6.36 8.47
CA GLY A 182 -1.44 5.71 7.71
C GLY A 182 -0.69 4.68 8.55
N ALA A 183 -0.33 5.04 9.79
CA ALA A 183 0.35 4.14 10.72
C ALA A 183 -0.52 2.92 11.08
N ILE A 184 -1.78 3.15 11.43
CA ILE A 184 -2.75 2.10 11.79
C ILE A 184 -3.01 1.18 10.60
N ALA A 185 -3.22 1.74 9.40
CA ALA A 185 -3.42 0.95 8.19
C ALA A 185 -2.21 0.03 7.91
N GLY A 186 -1.01 0.59 7.97
CA GLY A 186 0.22 -0.17 7.79
C GLY A 186 0.40 -1.26 8.86
N LEU A 187 0.11 -0.95 10.12
CA LEU A 187 0.23 -1.91 11.22
C LEU A 187 -0.77 -3.07 11.08
N ILE A 188 -2.05 -2.76 10.84
CA ILE A 188 -3.09 -3.77 10.61
C ILE A 188 -2.69 -4.68 9.45
N ALA A 189 -2.27 -4.09 8.33
CA ALA A 189 -1.85 -4.84 7.16
C ALA A 189 -0.64 -5.74 7.44
N ALA A 190 0.37 -5.23 8.17
CA ALA A 190 1.55 -5.99 8.56
C ALA A 190 1.20 -7.18 9.47
N VAL A 191 0.37 -6.97 10.50
CA VAL A 191 -0.06 -8.01 11.44
C VAL A 191 -0.86 -9.11 10.73
N CYS A 192 -1.79 -8.72 9.86
CA CYS A 192 -2.64 -9.64 9.11
C CYS A 192 -1.84 -10.49 8.10
N CYS A 193 -0.86 -9.89 7.41
CA CYS A 193 -0.21 -10.52 6.26
C CYS A 193 1.14 -11.18 6.60
N PHE A 194 1.83 -10.75 7.66
CA PHE A 194 3.19 -11.19 7.97
C PHE A 194 3.31 -11.73 9.39
N ARG A 195 4.14 -12.76 9.58
CA ARG A 195 4.48 -13.28 10.90
C ARG A 195 5.62 -12.45 11.48
N TRP A 196 5.54 -12.14 12.77
CA TRP A 196 6.70 -11.68 13.50
C TRP A 196 7.71 -12.82 13.61
N ARG A 197 8.81 -12.72 12.87
CA ARG A 197 9.93 -13.65 12.92
C ARG A 197 11.20 -12.83 13.02
N GLU A 198 11.72 -12.73 14.23
CA GLU A 198 13.06 -12.22 14.46
C GLU A 198 14.04 -13.24 13.89
N GLN A 199 14.90 -12.82 12.96
CA GLN A 199 16.03 -13.66 12.59
C GLN A 199 16.82 -13.89 13.87
N ARG A 200 16.76 -15.09 14.45
CA ARG A 200 17.80 -15.50 15.39
C ARG A 200 19.11 -15.35 14.65
N SER A 201 19.87 -14.32 15.02
CA SER A 201 21.20 -14.08 14.51
C SER A 201 22.01 -15.36 14.67
N LYS A 202 22.73 -15.67 13.61
CA LYS A 202 23.48 -16.89 13.32
C LYS A 202 24.73 -17.03 14.21
N GLN A 203 24.63 -16.84 15.53
CA GLN A 203 25.80 -16.68 16.42
C GLN A 203 25.88 -17.61 17.65
N GLU A 204 24.85 -18.39 17.98
CA GLU A 204 24.96 -19.40 19.08
C GLU A 204 25.25 -20.84 18.60
N ALA A 205 25.18 -21.12 17.29
CA ALA A 205 25.52 -22.44 16.73
C ALA A 205 26.90 -22.49 16.05
N ALA A 206 27.72 -21.46 16.23
CA ALA A 206 29.16 -21.48 15.93
C ALA A 206 30.00 -21.50 17.22
N GLY A 207 29.39 -21.87 18.34
CA GLY A 207 29.99 -21.83 19.68
C GLY A 207 29.57 -22.97 20.62
N GLN A 208 29.17 -24.12 20.07
CA GLN A 208 29.19 -25.42 20.77
C GLN A 208 29.77 -26.47 19.84
#